data_AF-A0A3D4SY15-F1
#
_entry.id   AF-A0A3D4SY15-F1
#
_cell.length_a   1.000
_cell.length_b   1.000
_cell.length_c   1.000
_cell.angle_alpha   90.00
_cell.angle_beta   90.00
_cell.angle_gamma   90.00
#
_symmetry.space_group_name_H-M   'P 1'
#
loop_
_entity.id
_entity.type
_entity.pdbx_description
1 polymer ?
#
loop_
_entity_poly.entity_id
_entity_poly.type
_entity_poly.pdbx_seq_one_letter_code
_entity_poly.pdbx_strand_id
1 'polypeptide(L)'
;MSVPQRHTLATSAAAVATALTLGIAITPTAGAGSVDLPETSSAGSGSSAGSAPGSTTGSGALDDLLDRMRTQIHTVTDSEFVRGPLAHAILDLNPDTPVVVLGAQINEDCSRPEVLQDRLDAATRLLASHPRNPVIVTGGRSDRCPSITEAEAMTQGLRDRGVRNRIVLENNAWNTLQNVEYTAPVIRKLGGTAVVVTSDPHYLRALANYRDAGIRAFGWVGGTG
;
A
#
# COMPACT_ATOMS: atom_id res chain seq x y z
N MET A 1 -33.50 52.37 -17.71
CA MET A 1 -33.06 51.38 -16.72
C MET A 1 -31.76 50.77 -17.21
N SER A 2 -30.71 50.91 -16.40
CA SER A 2 -29.31 50.62 -16.71
C SER A 2 -29.03 49.14 -16.96
N VAL A 3 -28.13 48.88 -17.91
CA VAL A 3 -27.53 47.58 -18.22
C VAL A 3 -26.58 47.16 -17.08
N PRO A 4 -26.30 45.86 -16.89
CA PRO A 4 -24.92 45.47 -17.17
C PRO A 4 -24.78 44.21 -18.03
N GLN A 5 -23.72 44.28 -18.83
CA GLN A 5 -23.19 43.30 -19.75
C GLN A 5 -22.81 42.02 -19.00
N ARG A 6 -23.12 40.85 -19.57
CA ARG A 6 -22.49 39.60 -19.16
C ARG A 6 -21.21 39.45 -19.97
N HIS A 7 -20.09 39.68 -19.29
CA HIS A 7 -18.75 39.40 -19.79
C HIS A 7 -18.61 37.91 -20.09
N THR A 8 -18.29 37.60 -21.34
CA THR A 8 -17.64 36.36 -21.77
C THR A 8 -16.23 36.30 -21.16
N LEU A 9 -15.94 35.25 -20.41
CA LEU A 9 -14.56 34.83 -20.12
C LEU A 9 -14.44 33.35 -20.48
N ALA A 10 -14.09 33.11 -21.74
CA ALA A 10 -13.36 31.92 -22.14
C ALA A 10 -11.88 32.24 -21.93
N THR A 11 -11.19 31.53 -21.04
CA THR A 11 -9.72 31.34 -21.10
C THR A 11 -9.29 30.29 -20.08
N SER A 12 -8.81 29.16 -20.63
CA SER A 12 -7.49 28.59 -20.32
C SER A 12 -7.20 28.06 -18.91
N ALA A 13 -7.24 26.74 -18.77
CA ALA A 13 -6.32 26.01 -17.88
C ALA A 13 -5.97 24.64 -18.50
N ALA A 14 -5.46 24.67 -19.73
CA ALA A 14 -4.58 23.63 -20.23
C ALA A 14 -3.15 23.97 -19.81
N ALA A 15 -2.36 22.93 -19.51
CA ALA A 15 -0.93 22.93 -19.23
C ALA A 15 -0.50 23.30 -17.80
N VAL A 16 -0.38 22.27 -16.96
CA VAL A 16 0.84 22.10 -16.16
C VAL A 16 1.44 20.74 -16.53
N ALA A 17 2.50 20.80 -17.33
CA ALA A 17 3.48 19.75 -17.54
C ALA A 17 4.07 19.34 -16.18
N THR A 18 4.43 18.08 -15.92
CA THR A 18 5.64 17.48 -16.48
C THR A 18 5.58 15.97 -16.21
N ALA A 19 5.88 15.17 -17.23
CA ALA A 19 5.99 13.73 -17.14
C ALA A 19 7.06 13.33 -16.12
N LEU A 20 6.64 12.72 -15.01
CA LEU A 20 7.55 12.01 -14.11
C LEU A 20 7.69 10.58 -14.66
N THR A 21 8.49 10.41 -15.71
CA THR A 21 8.92 9.07 -16.16
C THR A 21 9.94 8.52 -15.17
N LEU A 22 9.45 7.99 -14.05
CA LEU A 22 10.26 7.12 -13.20
C LEU A 22 10.14 5.70 -13.78
N GLY A 23 11.19 5.28 -14.49
CA GLY A 23 11.30 3.96 -15.06
C GLY A 23 11.20 2.89 -13.99
N ILE A 24 10.02 2.28 -13.86
CA ILE A 24 9.84 1.06 -13.09
C ILE A 24 10.21 -0.07 -14.04
N ALA A 25 11.45 -0.51 -13.95
CA ALA A 25 11.93 -1.66 -14.69
C ALA A 25 11.08 -2.89 -14.34
N ILE A 26 10.48 -3.49 -15.37
CA ILE A 26 9.72 -4.74 -15.30
C ILE A 26 10.71 -5.87 -15.57
N THR A 27 11.04 -6.68 -14.57
CA THR A 27 11.71 -7.97 -14.78
C THR A 27 10.94 -9.07 -14.06
N PRO A 28 10.48 -10.13 -14.76
CA PRO A 28 10.01 -11.33 -14.12
C PRO A 28 11.20 -12.26 -13.84
N THR A 29 11.39 -12.65 -12.58
CA THR A 29 12.33 -13.73 -12.20
C THR A 29 11.66 -15.08 -12.46
N ALA A 30 12.18 -15.80 -13.46
CA ALA A 30 11.86 -17.21 -13.71
C ALA A 30 12.65 -18.10 -12.73
N GLY A 31 11.96 -19.13 -12.22
CA GLY A 31 12.42 -19.98 -11.13
C GLY A 31 13.65 -20.83 -11.44
N ALA A 32 14.41 -21.12 -10.39
CA ALA A 32 15.43 -22.15 -10.37
C ALA A 32 14.98 -23.24 -9.38
N GLY A 33 15.07 -24.49 -9.85
CA GLY A 33 14.54 -25.68 -9.23
C GLY A 33 15.29 -26.17 -7.99
N SER A 34 14.65 -27.17 -7.41
CA SER A 34 14.93 -27.97 -6.22
C SER A 34 16.39 -28.32 -5.94
N VAL A 35 16.68 -28.19 -4.64
CA VAL A 35 17.84 -28.68 -3.89
C VAL A 35 17.69 -30.17 -3.63
N ASP A 36 18.78 -30.92 -3.74
CA ASP A 36 18.99 -32.13 -2.96
C ASP A 36 20.51 -32.36 -2.78
N LEU A 37 20.95 -32.68 -1.56
CA LEU A 37 22.03 -33.60 -1.19
C LEU A 37 22.23 -33.62 0.36
N PRO A 38 22.71 -34.74 0.94
CA PRO A 38 22.43 -35.14 2.33
C PRO A 38 23.52 -34.79 3.37
N GLU A 39 23.17 -35.10 4.63
CA GLU A 39 23.90 -34.96 5.88
C GLU A 39 25.34 -35.52 5.90
N THR A 40 26.22 -34.93 6.73
CA THR A 40 26.93 -35.64 7.82
C THR A 40 27.58 -34.66 8.82
N SER A 41 27.65 -35.12 10.06
CA SER A 41 28.14 -34.52 11.30
C SER A 41 29.66 -34.37 11.42
N SER A 42 30.14 -33.36 12.19
CA SER A 42 31.06 -33.56 13.34
C SER A 42 31.48 -32.24 14.00
N ALA A 43 31.57 -32.28 15.34
CA ALA A 43 31.98 -31.21 16.25
C ALA A 43 33.51 -30.97 16.28
N GLY A 44 33.93 -29.79 16.76
CA GLY A 44 35.32 -29.53 17.18
C GLY A 44 35.66 -28.06 17.39
N SER A 45 35.92 -27.70 18.66
CA SER A 45 36.29 -26.38 19.18
C SER A 45 37.66 -25.86 18.71
N GLY A 46 37.85 -24.53 18.71
CA GLY A 46 39.20 -23.92 18.71
C GLY A 46 39.23 -22.46 18.30
N SER A 47 39.52 -21.57 19.25
CA SER A 47 39.72 -20.13 19.08
C SER A 47 40.97 -19.78 18.26
N SER A 48 40.90 -18.69 17.49
CA SER A 48 41.80 -17.51 17.55
C SER A 48 42.10 -16.87 16.18
N ALA A 49 42.22 -15.54 16.25
CA ALA A 49 43.01 -14.65 15.40
C ALA A 49 42.50 -14.30 13.98
N GLY A 50 42.27 -12.99 13.82
CA GLY A 50 42.71 -12.25 12.64
C GLY A 50 41.78 -12.26 11.43
N SER A 51 40.64 -11.58 11.50
CA SER A 51 39.93 -11.19 10.29
C SER A 51 40.55 -9.90 9.73
N ALA A 52 41.39 -10.07 8.71
CA ALA A 52 41.74 -9.00 7.77
C ALA A 52 40.45 -8.41 7.15
N PRO A 53 40.43 -7.12 6.78
CA PRO A 53 39.28 -6.53 6.12
C PRO A 53 39.17 -7.11 4.71
N GLY A 54 38.25 -8.05 4.54
CA GLY A 54 37.88 -8.61 3.26
C GLY A 54 37.29 -7.51 2.37
N SER A 55 37.97 -7.23 1.28
CA SER A 55 37.51 -6.44 0.14
C SER A 55 36.12 -6.88 -0.34
N THR A 56 35.10 -6.12 0.03
CA THR A 56 33.72 -6.20 -0.49
C THR A 56 33.17 -4.78 -0.71
N THR A 57 33.90 -3.93 -1.43
CA THR A 57 33.58 -2.49 -1.56
C THR A 57 32.90 -2.10 -2.88
N GLY A 58 32.44 -3.05 -3.69
CA GLY A 58 31.75 -2.78 -4.96
C GLY A 58 30.23 -2.82 -4.89
N SER A 59 29.64 -3.94 -4.46
CA SER A 59 28.19 -4.12 -4.40
C SER A 59 27.55 -3.36 -3.24
N GLY A 60 28.15 -3.42 -2.05
CA GLY A 60 27.60 -2.75 -0.86
C GLY A 60 27.44 -1.24 -1.02
N ALA A 61 28.40 -0.57 -1.66
CA ALA A 61 28.31 0.87 -1.90
C ALA A 61 27.20 1.25 -2.91
N LEU A 62 26.93 0.40 -3.89
CA LEU A 62 25.84 0.58 -4.84
C LEU A 62 24.49 0.29 -4.17
N ASP A 63 24.41 -0.79 -3.38
CA ASP A 63 23.21 -1.15 -2.61
C ASP A 63 22.85 -0.04 -1.61
N ASP A 64 23.84 0.50 -0.88
CA ASP A 64 23.67 1.65 0.01
C ASP A 64 23.20 2.93 -0.71
N LEU A 65 23.67 3.16 -1.95
CA LEU A 65 23.22 4.27 -2.76
C LEU A 65 21.75 4.07 -3.19
N LEU A 66 21.40 2.86 -3.65
CA LEU A 66 20.04 2.52 -4.05
C LEU A 66 19.07 2.65 -2.88
N ASP A 67 19.46 2.22 -1.68
CA ASP A 67 18.63 2.33 -0.48
C ASP A 67 18.44 3.78 -0.04
N ARG A 68 19.47 4.63 -0.16
CA ARG A 68 19.33 6.08 0.05
C ARG A 68 18.40 6.72 -0.98
N MET A 69 18.51 6.34 -2.25
CA MET A 69 17.61 6.84 -3.31
C MET A 69 16.16 6.41 -3.06
N ARG A 70 15.92 5.14 -2.70
CA ARG A 70 14.58 4.64 -2.31
C ARG A 70 14.02 5.42 -1.13
N THR A 71 14.83 5.64 -0.10
CA THR A 71 14.41 6.38 1.10
C THR A 71 14.02 7.81 0.74
N GLN A 72 14.78 8.50 -0.11
CA GLN A 72 14.45 9.84 -0.58
C GLN A 72 13.16 9.86 -1.41
N ILE A 73 12.99 8.91 -2.33
CA ILE A 73 11.75 8.78 -3.12
C ILE A 73 10.56 8.60 -2.17
N HIS A 74 10.64 7.66 -1.22
CA HIS A 74 9.58 7.42 -0.26
C HIS A 74 9.28 8.67 0.57
N THR A 75 10.30 9.38 1.05
CA THR A 75 10.13 10.64 1.78
C THR A 75 9.29 11.66 1.00
N VAL A 76 9.53 11.78 -0.31
CA VAL A 76 8.78 12.67 -1.18
C VAL A 76 7.37 12.15 -1.44
N THR A 77 7.23 10.88 -1.83
CA THR A 77 5.92 10.29 -2.17
C THR A 77 4.98 10.20 -0.98
N ASP A 78 5.55 10.07 0.23
CA ASP A 78 4.86 9.96 1.51
C ASP A 78 4.64 11.35 2.16
N SER A 79 5.13 12.42 1.54
CA SER A 79 4.84 13.77 2.03
C SER A 79 3.35 14.10 1.89
N GLU A 80 2.82 14.83 2.86
CA GLU A 80 1.40 15.20 2.92
C GLU A 80 0.91 15.89 1.63
N PHE A 81 1.77 16.71 1.02
CA PHE A 81 1.48 17.48 -0.19
C PHE A 81 1.47 16.63 -1.46
N VAL A 82 2.23 15.52 -1.49
CA VAL A 82 2.39 14.68 -2.69
C VAL A 82 1.47 13.47 -2.65
N ARG A 83 1.30 12.83 -1.49
CA ARG A 83 0.60 11.54 -1.36
C ARG A 83 -0.81 11.56 -1.96
N GLY A 84 -1.56 12.65 -1.72
CA GLY A 84 -2.95 12.78 -2.17
C GLY A 84 -3.05 12.87 -3.70
N PRO A 85 -2.47 13.89 -4.34
CA PRO A 85 -2.42 14.00 -5.80
C PRO A 85 -1.80 12.76 -6.48
N LEU A 86 -0.77 12.17 -5.88
CA LEU A 86 -0.13 10.96 -6.40
C LEU A 86 -1.05 9.75 -6.38
N ALA A 87 -1.80 9.53 -5.30
CA ALA A 87 -2.78 8.45 -5.21
C ALA A 87 -3.86 8.56 -6.31
N HIS A 88 -4.38 9.76 -6.55
CA HIS A 88 -5.31 10.01 -7.66
C HIS A 88 -4.68 9.69 -9.02
N ALA A 89 -3.50 10.26 -9.30
CA ALA A 89 -2.81 10.03 -10.57
C ALA A 89 -2.55 8.53 -10.83
N ILE A 90 -2.17 7.76 -9.82
CA ILE A 90 -1.93 6.32 -9.94
C ILE A 90 -3.21 5.55 -10.29
N LEU A 91 -4.33 5.89 -9.66
CA LEU A 91 -5.61 5.24 -9.92
C LEU A 91 -6.18 5.61 -11.30
N ASP A 92 -6.00 6.86 -11.72
CA ASP A 92 -6.39 7.34 -13.05
C ASP A 92 -5.57 6.67 -14.17
N LEU A 93 -4.27 6.48 -13.96
CA LEU A 93 -3.37 5.86 -14.95
C LEU A 93 -3.66 4.38 -15.16
N ASN A 94 -4.13 3.67 -14.13
CA ASN A 94 -4.43 2.25 -14.22
C ASN A 94 -5.70 1.87 -13.42
N PRO A 95 -6.83 1.60 -14.11
CA PRO A 95 -8.09 1.26 -13.46
C PRO A 95 -8.08 -0.13 -12.77
N ASP A 96 -7.05 -0.96 -13.00
CA ASP A 96 -6.90 -2.23 -12.29
C ASP A 96 -6.16 -2.08 -10.96
N THR A 97 -5.52 -0.93 -10.71
CA THR A 97 -4.81 -0.68 -9.45
C THR A 97 -5.78 -0.74 -8.26
N PRO A 98 -5.58 -1.66 -7.29
CA PRO A 98 -6.44 -1.77 -6.13
C PRO A 98 -6.23 -0.66 -5.11
N VAL A 99 -7.33 -0.26 -4.47
CA VAL A 99 -7.34 0.46 -3.19
C VAL A 99 -7.42 -0.58 -2.07
N VAL A 100 -6.39 -0.68 -1.24
CA VAL A 100 -6.31 -1.65 -0.15
C VAL A 100 -6.67 -0.97 1.17
N VAL A 101 -7.77 -1.37 1.82
CA VAL A 101 -8.20 -0.81 3.11
C VAL A 101 -7.76 -1.76 4.23
N LEU A 102 -6.95 -1.25 5.16
CA LEU A 102 -6.45 -2.02 6.29
C LEU A 102 -7.43 -2.01 7.45
N GLY A 103 -7.65 -3.19 8.05
CA GLY A 103 -8.46 -3.39 9.24
C GLY A 103 -7.89 -2.73 10.51
N ALA A 104 -8.75 -2.66 11.52
CA ALA A 104 -8.44 -2.26 12.87
C ALA A 104 -9.33 -3.04 13.83
N GLN A 105 -8.82 -3.27 15.05
CA GLN A 105 -9.49 -4.07 16.07
C GLN A 105 -10.95 -3.63 16.29
N ILE A 106 -11.91 -4.52 16.02
CA ILE A 106 -13.34 -4.29 16.27
C ILE A 106 -13.61 -4.16 17.79
N ASN A 107 -14.60 -3.34 18.15
CA ASN A 107 -15.05 -3.18 19.53
C ASN A 107 -15.74 -4.44 20.07
N GLU A 108 -15.90 -4.54 21.39
CA GLU A 108 -16.54 -5.69 22.06
C GLU A 108 -18.03 -5.82 21.74
N ASP A 109 -18.70 -4.71 21.43
CA ASP A 109 -20.09 -4.66 20.98
C ASP A 109 -20.25 -4.95 19.48
N CYS A 110 -19.19 -5.45 18.82
CA CYS A 110 -19.10 -5.68 17.39
C CYS A 110 -19.23 -4.41 16.52
N SER A 111 -19.12 -3.21 17.11
CA SER A 111 -19.09 -1.97 16.35
C SER A 111 -17.69 -1.67 15.79
N ARG A 112 -17.66 -0.93 14.68
CA ARG A 112 -16.42 -0.45 14.06
C ARG A 112 -15.87 0.72 14.90
N PRO A 113 -14.59 0.69 15.35
CA PRO A 113 -14.00 1.80 16.07
C PRO A 113 -13.85 3.03 15.17
N GLU A 114 -13.67 4.21 15.77
CA GLU A 114 -13.53 5.49 15.07
C GLU A 114 -12.42 5.45 14.00
N VAL A 115 -11.24 4.92 14.34
CA VAL A 115 -10.13 4.74 13.39
C VAL A 115 -10.52 3.92 12.14
N LEU A 116 -11.41 2.92 12.29
CA LEU A 116 -11.88 2.13 11.16
C LEU A 116 -12.92 2.91 10.34
N GLN A 117 -13.77 3.69 11.00
CA GLN A 117 -14.72 4.59 10.34
C GLN A 117 -13.99 5.65 9.50
N ASP A 118 -12.94 6.26 10.04
CA ASP A 118 -12.12 7.25 9.35
C ASP A 118 -11.47 6.69 8.08
N ARG A 119 -10.95 5.46 8.15
CA ARG A 119 -10.41 4.76 6.98
C ARG A 119 -11.49 4.48 5.95
N LEU A 120 -12.68 4.05 6.37
CA LEU A 120 -13.80 3.80 5.47
C LEU A 120 -14.30 5.09 4.80
N ASP A 121 -14.33 6.19 5.54
CA ASP A 121 -14.66 7.52 5.00
C ASP A 121 -13.62 7.99 4.00
N ALA A 122 -12.34 7.83 4.33
CA ALA A 122 -11.24 8.18 3.43
C ALA A 122 -11.24 7.33 2.16
N ALA A 123 -11.42 6.01 2.29
CA ALA A 123 -11.57 5.11 1.15
C ALA A 123 -12.77 5.52 0.29
N THR A 124 -13.91 5.84 0.90
CA THR A 124 -15.12 6.28 0.18
C THR A 124 -14.88 7.55 -0.61
N ARG A 125 -14.24 8.57 -0.01
CA ARG A 125 -13.88 9.81 -0.72
C ARG A 125 -12.99 9.53 -1.94
N LEU A 126 -11.99 8.66 -1.77
CA LEU A 126 -11.10 8.27 -2.86
C LEU A 126 -11.84 7.53 -3.97
N LEU A 127 -12.67 6.55 -3.61
CA LEU A 127 -13.36 5.66 -4.54
C LEU A 127 -14.51 6.35 -5.28
N ALA A 128 -15.07 7.43 -4.72
CA ALA A 128 -16.08 8.24 -5.40
C ALA A 128 -15.56 8.81 -6.74
N SER A 129 -14.28 9.18 -6.80
CA SER A 129 -13.63 9.64 -8.03
C SER A 129 -13.11 8.50 -8.93
N HIS A 130 -12.98 7.28 -8.38
CA HIS A 130 -12.38 6.14 -9.08
C HIS A 130 -13.30 4.91 -9.02
N PRO A 131 -14.48 4.94 -9.67
CA PRO A 131 -15.51 3.90 -9.54
C PRO A 131 -15.13 2.55 -10.18
N ARG A 132 -14.07 2.51 -11.00
CA ARG A 132 -13.60 1.30 -11.70
C ARG A 132 -12.54 0.53 -10.92
N ASN A 133 -11.79 1.20 -10.05
CA ASN A 133 -10.70 0.59 -9.32
C ASN A 133 -11.21 -0.46 -8.32
N PRO A 134 -10.60 -1.65 -8.26
CA PRO A 134 -10.99 -2.66 -7.29
C PRO A 134 -10.62 -2.21 -5.87
N VAL A 135 -11.36 -2.70 -4.89
CA VAL A 135 -11.07 -2.50 -3.47
C VAL A 135 -10.67 -3.83 -2.88
N ILE A 136 -9.58 -3.87 -2.13
CA ILE A 136 -9.21 -5.02 -1.32
C ILE A 136 -9.42 -4.61 0.14
N VAL A 137 -10.20 -5.37 0.88
CA VAL A 137 -10.34 -5.21 2.34
C VAL A 137 -9.65 -6.39 3.01
N THR A 138 -8.79 -6.11 3.99
CA THR A 138 -7.94 -7.12 4.64
C THR A 138 -7.99 -7.02 6.16
N GLY A 139 -8.25 -8.16 6.80
CA GLY A 139 -8.37 -8.27 8.26
C GLY A 139 -9.25 -9.46 8.68
N GLY A 140 -8.72 -10.28 9.57
CA GLY A 140 -9.29 -11.55 10.00
C GLY A 140 -10.29 -11.43 11.14
N ARG A 141 -10.50 -12.54 11.86
CA ARG A 141 -11.42 -12.57 13.00
C ARG A 141 -10.92 -11.65 14.11
N SER A 142 -11.85 -10.89 14.69
CA SER A 142 -11.56 -10.15 15.90
C SER A 142 -11.84 -11.02 17.12
N ASP A 143 -10.88 -11.16 18.02
CA ASP A 143 -11.09 -11.85 19.30
C ASP A 143 -12.19 -11.18 20.15
N ARG A 144 -12.41 -9.87 19.96
CA ARG A 144 -13.44 -9.09 20.66
C ARG A 144 -14.84 -9.30 20.09
N CYS A 145 -14.95 -9.70 18.82
CA CYS A 145 -16.22 -10.01 18.18
C CYS A 145 -16.06 -11.20 17.21
N PRO A 146 -16.20 -12.45 17.69
CA PRO A 146 -15.93 -13.65 16.90
C PRO A 146 -16.92 -13.94 15.76
N SER A 147 -18.04 -13.22 15.73
CA SER A 147 -19.12 -13.38 14.75
C SER A 147 -18.85 -12.69 13.41
N ILE A 148 -17.87 -11.79 13.34
CA ILE A 148 -17.52 -11.04 12.14
C ILE A 148 -15.99 -10.83 12.05
N THR A 149 -15.46 -10.89 10.84
CA THR A 149 -14.08 -10.46 10.57
C THR A 149 -13.99 -8.96 10.34
N GLU A 150 -12.82 -8.38 10.56
CA GLU A 150 -12.56 -6.98 10.25
C GLU A 150 -12.87 -6.65 8.78
N ALA A 151 -12.49 -7.54 7.86
CA ALA A 151 -12.72 -7.35 6.44
C ALA A 151 -14.21 -7.43 6.04
N GLU A 152 -15.01 -8.28 6.69
CA GLU A 152 -16.47 -8.30 6.52
C GLU A 152 -17.11 -7.01 7.04
N ALA A 153 -16.70 -6.55 8.24
CA ALA A 153 -17.17 -5.29 8.80
C ALA A 153 -16.82 -4.09 7.90
N MET A 154 -15.62 -4.09 7.30
CA MET A 154 -15.22 -3.09 6.31
C MET A 154 -16.04 -3.18 5.02
N THR A 155 -16.30 -4.40 4.53
CA THR A 155 -17.14 -4.61 3.34
C THR A 155 -18.51 -3.99 3.56
N GLN A 156 -19.17 -4.32 4.67
CA GLN A 156 -20.46 -3.72 5.03
C GLN A 156 -20.34 -2.20 5.15
N GLY A 157 -19.33 -1.70 5.85
CA GLY A 157 -19.12 -0.27 6.06
C GLY A 157 -18.93 0.54 4.77
N LEU A 158 -18.25 -0.02 3.76
CA LEU A 158 -18.12 0.58 2.44
C LEU A 158 -19.44 0.55 1.66
N ARG A 159 -20.18 -0.57 1.74
CA ARG A 159 -21.50 -0.68 1.09
C ARG A 159 -22.51 0.29 1.68
N ASP A 160 -22.53 0.46 3.01
CA ASP A 160 -23.38 1.44 3.71
C ASP A 160 -23.12 2.87 3.21
N ARG A 161 -21.87 3.17 2.81
CA ARG A 161 -21.43 4.47 2.27
C ARG A 161 -21.67 4.62 0.77
N GLY A 162 -22.32 3.64 0.12
CA GLY A 162 -22.66 3.68 -1.30
C GLY A 162 -21.50 3.28 -2.23
N VAL A 163 -20.41 2.70 -1.72
CA VAL A 163 -19.32 2.21 -2.56
C VAL A 163 -19.81 1.02 -3.38
N ARG A 164 -19.78 1.16 -4.72
CA ARG A 164 -20.20 0.13 -5.68
C ARG A 164 -19.04 -0.58 -6.38
N ASN A 165 -17.81 -0.20 -6.08
CA ASN A 165 -16.60 -0.83 -6.60
C ASN A 165 -16.62 -2.35 -6.34
N ARG A 166 -15.88 -3.10 -7.17
CA ARG A 166 -15.63 -4.52 -6.96
C ARG A 166 -14.77 -4.68 -5.71
N ILE A 167 -15.33 -5.31 -4.67
CA ILE A 167 -14.63 -5.57 -3.41
C ILE A 167 -14.10 -7.00 -3.43
N VAL A 168 -12.81 -7.16 -3.15
CA VAL A 168 -12.12 -8.42 -2.86
C VAL A 168 -11.98 -8.51 -1.35
N LEU A 169 -12.58 -9.55 -0.78
CA LEU A 169 -12.55 -9.83 0.65
C LEU A 169 -11.35 -10.73 0.98
N GLU A 170 -10.47 -10.28 1.86
CA GLU A 170 -9.41 -11.08 2.48
C GLU A 170 -9.64 -11.07 4.00
N ASN A 171 -10.06 -12.20 4.56
CA ASN A 171 -10.54 -12.31 5.95
C ASN A 171 -9.78 -13.34 6.80
N ASN A 172 -8.53 -13.64 6.43
CA ASN A 172 -7.68 -14.61 7.11
C ASN A 172 -6.55 -13.96 7.94
N ALA A 173 -6.19 -12.70 7.66
CA ALA A 173 -5.04 -12.06 8.28
C ALA A 173 -5.24 -11.65 9.75
N TRP A 174 -4.30 -11.97 10.64
CA TRP A 174 -4.34 -11.62 12.06
C TRP A 174 -3.42 -10.47 12.44
N ASN A 175 -2.56 -10.05 11.54
CA ASN A 175 -1.59 -8.99 11.79
C ASN A 175 -1.19 -8.28 10.49
N THR A 176 -0.45 -7.18 10.62
CA THR A 176 -0.07 -6.34 9.48
C THR A 176 0.79 -7.08 8.46
N LEU A 177 1.62 -8.05 8.86
CA LEU A 177 2.43 -8.83 7.91
C LEU A 177 1.56 -9.78 7.10
N GLN A 178 0.60 -10.45 7.76
CA GLN A 178 -0.36 -11.32 7.08
C GLN A 178 -1.29 -10.55 6.14
N ASN A 179 -1.69 -9.32 6.49
CA ASN A 179 -2.43 -8.46 5.58
C ASN A 179 -1.67 -8.30 4.25
N VAL A 180 -0.35 -8.05 4.33
CA VAL A 180 0.50 -7.93 3.14
C VAL A 180 0.66 -9.27 2.44
N GLU A 181 0.98 -10.34 3.18
CA GLU A 181 1.19 -11.68 2.64
C GLU A 181 -0.02 -12.17 1.83
N TYR A 182 -1.23 -11.97 2.34
CA TYR A 182 -2.46 -12.49 1.74
C TYR A 182 -3.00 -11.60 0.63
N THR A 183 -2.72 -10.29 0.67
CA THR A 183 -3.14 -9.37 -0.41
C THR A 183 -2.12 -9.25 -1.53
N ALA A 184 -0.82 -9.44 -1.27
CA ALA A 184 0.23 -9.26 -2.28
C ALA A 184 0.06 -10.12 -3.54
N PRO A 185 -0.34 -11.41 -3.48
CA PRO A 185 -0.60 -12.21 -4.68
C PRO A 185 -1.72 -11.61 -5.56
N VAL A 186 -2.76 -11.04 -4.94
CA VAL A 186 -3.86 -10.37 -5.66
C VAL A 186 -3.34 -9.10 -6.30
N ILE A 187 -2.58 -8.28 -5.55
CA ILE A 187 -2.01 -7.02 -6.04
C ILE A 187 -1.04 -7.28 -7.22
N ARG A 188 -0.22 -8.33 -7.15
CA ARG A 188 0.70 -8.71 -8.25
C ARG A 188 -0.05 -9.10 -9.52
N LYS A 189 -1.15 -9.85 -9.40
CA LYS A 189 -2.03 -10.16 -10.55
C LYS A 189 -2.65 -8.90 -11.18
N LEU A 190 -2.77 -7.82 -10.41
CA LEU A 190 -3.28 -6.51 -10.83
C LEU A 190 -2.17 -5.51 -11.23
N GLY A 191 -0.93 -5.96 -11.45
CA GLY A 191 0.17 -5.11 -11.90
C GLY A 191 1.10 -4.59 -10.79
N GLY A 192 0.98 -5.12 -9.58
CA GLY A 192 1.95 -4.94 -8.49
C GLY A 192 1.96 -3.54 -7.86
N THR A 193 0.92 -2.74 -8.08
CA THR A 193 0.74 -1.40 -7.48
C THR A 193 -0.48 -1.41 -6.59
N ALA A 194 -0.44 -0.67 -5.47
CA ALA A 194 -1.61 -0.47 -4.63
C ALA A 194 -1.62 0.92 -4.01
N VAL A 195 -2.81 1.48 -3.83
CA VAL A 195 -3.04 2.61 -2.91
C VAL A 195 -3.55 2.05 -1.60
N VAL A 196 -2.81 2.24 -0.52
CA VAL A 196 -3.10 1.67 0.80
C VAL A 196 -3.77 2.72 1.68
N VAL A 197 -5.00 2.42 2.10
CA VAL A 197 -5.80 3.22 3.03
C VAL A 197 -5.56 2.75 4.46
N THR A 198 -5.13 3.67 5.31
CA THR A 198 -4.83 3.42 6.73
C THR A 198 -4.86 4.75 7.50
N SER A 199 -4.47 4.76 8.78
CA SER A 199 -4.48 5.94 9.65
C SER A 199 -3.08 6.27 10.18
N ASP A 200 -2.87 7.50 10.61
CA ASP A 200 -1.69 7.89 11.38
C ASP A 200 -1.74 7.26 12.80
N PRO A 201 -0.60 7.00 13.45
CA PRO A 201 0.79 7.09 12.97
C PRO A 201 1.25 5.81 12.22
N HIS A 202 0.38 4.83 12.01
CA HIS A 202 0.75 3.49 11.54
C HIS A 202 0.95 3.39 10.01
N TYR A 203 0.68 4.47 9.27
CA TYR A 203 0.66 4.45 7.82
C TYR A 203 2.04 4.14 7.20
N LEU A 204 3.13 4.76 7.69
CA LEU A 204 4.47 4.54 7.16
C LEU A 204 4.93 3.09 7.33
N ARG A 205 4.62 2.49 8.49
CA ARG A 205 4.94 1.07 8.75
C ARG A 205 4.17 0.15 7.81
N ALA A 206 2.90 0.44 7.56
CA ALA A 206 2.11 -0.33 6.61
C ALA A 206 2.70 -0.27 5.20
N LEU A 207 3.06 0.93 4.71
CA LEU A 207 3.67 1.09 3.39
C LEU A 207 5.02 0.38 3.28
N ALA A 208 5.86 0.46 4.31
CA ALA A 208 7.13 -0.26 4.37
C ALA A 208 6.92 -1.77 4.17
N ASN A 209 6.00 -2.38 4.93
CA ASN A 209 5.73 -3.82 4.80
C ASN A 209 5.30 -4.22 3.38
N TYR A 210 4.45 -3.42 2.72
CA TYR A 210 4.07 -3.68 1.32
C TYR A 210 5.26 -3.54 0.36
N ARG A 211 6.09 -2.52 0.56
CA ARG A 211 7.27 -2.25 -0.28
C ARG A 211 8.32 -3.35 -0.13
N ASP A 212 8.54 -3.84 1.09
CA ASP A 212 9.41 -4.98 1.39
C ASP A 212 8.90 -6.27 0.72
N ALA A 213 7.58 -6.42 0.56
CA ALA A 213 6.97 -7.49 -0.22
C ALA A 213 7.03 -7.27 -1.75
N GLY A 214 7.72 -6.23 -2.23
CA GLY A 214 7.86 -5.91 -3.65
C GLY A 214 6.63 -5.27 -4.28
N ILE A 215 5.72 -4.72 -3.47
CA ILE A 215 4.55 -3.97 -3.96
C ILE A 215 4.89 -2.48 -4.05
N ARG A 216 4.53 -1.86 -5.17
CA ARG A 216 4.57 -0.39 -5.32
C ARG A 216 3.41 0.22 -4.55
N ALA A 217 3.62 0.49 -3.27
CA ALA A 217 2.60 0.97 -2.36
C ALA A 217 2.67 2.48 -2.13
N PHE A 218 1.51 3.13 -2.19
CA PHE A 218 1.31 4.56 -1.99
C PHE A 218 0.21 4.79 -0.96
N GLY A 219 0.36 5.81 -0.11
CA GLY A 219 -0.54 6.03 1.02
C GLY A 219 -1.75 6.92 0.70
N TRP A 220 -2.90 6.57 1.27
CA TRP A 220 -4.05 7.45 1.42
C TRP A 220 -4.54 7.41 2.87
N VAL A 221 -4.43 8.51 3.61
CA VAL A 221 -4.66 8.49 5.06
C VAL A 221 -6.07 8.93 5.43
N GLY A 222 -6.73 8.11 6.25
CA GLY A 222 -8.01 8.41 6.89
C GLY A 222 -7.82 8.71 8.37
N GLY A 223 -7.92 10.00 8.71
CA GLY A 223 -7.91 10.50 10.09
C GLY A 223 -6.54 10.43 10.78
N THR A 224 -6.45 11.12 11.91
CA THR A 224 -5.26 11.12 12.79
C THR A 224 -5.28 10.00 13.84
N GLY A 225 -6.40 9.27 13.95
CA GLY A 225 -6.64 8.33 15.05
C GLY A 225 -7.18 9.04 16.27
#